data_AF-A0A1F7X4W0-F1
#
_entry.id   AF-A0A1F7X4W0-F1
#
_cell.length_a   1.000
_cell.length_b   1.000
_cell.length_c   1.000
_cell.angle_alpha   90.00
_cell.angle_beta   90.00
_cell.angle_gamma   90.00
#
_symmetry.space_group_name_H-M   'P 1'
#
loop_
_entity.id
_entity.type
_entity.pdbx_description
1 polymer ?
#
loop_
_entity_poly.entity_id
_entity_poly.type
_entity_poly.pdbx_seq_one_letter_code
_entity_poly.pdbx_strand_id
1 'polypeptide(L)' 'MGKSTVTGRINAKTFELLEEHPEGLHWSELLSKIEASDSSFHPKTVNGCVWKLVERFPDKVYKPSKGLFRLLKYKSKSKK' A
#
# COMPACT_ATOMS: atom_id res chain seq x y z
N MET A 1 15.20 -0.69 -18.81
CA MET A 1 14.71 0.24 -17.77
C MET A 1 13.22 0.49 -18.03
N GLY A 2 12.34 -0.33 -17.45
CA GLY A 2 10.92 -0.35 -17.83
C GLY A 2 10.18 0.90 -17.36
N LYS A 3 9.45 1.55 -18.27
CA LYS A 3 8.59 2.72 -18.01
C LYS A 3 7.80 2.52 -16.72
N SER A 4 8.04 3.35 -15.71
CA SER A 4 7.30 3.35 -14.45
C SER A 4 5.86 3.78 -14.73
N THR A 5 5.00 2.79 -15.01
CA THR A 5 3.56 3.01 -15.17
C THR A 5 3.00 3.67 -13.92
N VAL A 6 1.92 4.44 -14.05
CA VAL A 6 1.24 5.09 -12.92
C VAL A 6 0.97 4.08 -11.80
N THR A 7 0.52 2.88 -12.17
CA THR A 7 0.33 1.74 -11.26
C THR A 7 1.62 1.31 -10.55
N GLY A 8 2.75 1.25 -11.25
CA GLY A 8 4.04 0.93 -10.64
C GLY A 8 4.46 1.98 -9.61
N ARG A 9 4.24 3.27 -9.91
CA ARG A 9 4.53 4.38 -9.00
C ARG A 9 3.63 4.34 -7.77
N ILE A 10 2.33 4.09 -7.94
CA ILE A 10 1.37 3.91 -6.83
C ILE A 10 1.79 2.73 -5.95
N ASN A 11 2.11 1.58 -6.53
CA ASN A 11 2.53 0.40 -5.78
C ASN A 11 3.81 0.69 -4.99
N ALA A 12 4.82 1.29 -5.62
CA ALA A 12 6.06 1.68 -4.95
C ALA A 12 5.78 2.61 -3.76
N LYS A 13 5.00 3.67 -3.97
CA LYS A 13 4.61 4.61 -2.90
C LYS A 13 3.84 3.90 -1.78
N THR A 14 2.96 2.97 -2.13
CA THR A 14 2.21 2.18 -1.15
C THR A 14 3.15 1.35 -0.27
N PHE A 15 4.15 0.71 -0.86
CA PHE A 15 5.16 -0.05 -0.11
C PHE A 15 5.99 0.87 0.79
N GLU A 16 6.46 2.01 0.29
CA GLU A 16 7.19 3.01 1.09
C GLU A 16 6.38 3.42 2.33
N LEU A 17 5.11 3.79 2.14
CA LEU A 17 4.23 4.16 3.25
C LEU A 17 4.04 3.01 4.26
N LEU A 18 3.86 1.77 3.79
CA LEU A 18 3.76 0.62 4.68
C LEU A 18 5.10 0.24 5.33
N GLU A 19 6.23 0.62 4.76
CA GLU A 19 7.56 0.48 5.37
C GLU A 19 7.75 1.46 6.52
N GLU A 20 7.35 2.72 6.32
CA GLU A 20 7.37 3.79 7.33
C GLU A 20 6.40 3.51 8.50
N HIS A 21 5.30 2.82 8.22
CA HIS A 21 4.27 2.47 9.20
C HIS A 21 4.27 0.96 9.49
N PRO A 22 5.16 0.46 10.38
CA PRO A 22 5.28 -0.96 10.67
C PRO A 22 4.03 -1.56 11.34
N GLU A 23 3.15 -0.75 11.92
CA GLU A 23 1.83 -1.13 12.43
C GLU A 23 0.80 -1.43 11.32
N GLY A 24 1.06 -0.92 10.11
CA GLY A 24 0.14 -0.93 8.98
C GLY A 24 -0.61 0.39 8.83
N LEU A 25 -1.33 0.53 7.71
CA LEU A 25 -2.15 1.71 7.42
C LEU A 25 -3.55 1.30 7.01
N HIS A 26 -4.53 2.10 7.44
CA HIS A 26 -5.90 1.93 6.99
C HIS A 26 -6.02 2.33 5.52
N TRP A 27 -6.99 1.71 4.84
CA TRP A 27 -7.32 1.96 3.44
C TRP A 27 -7.44 3.46 3.16
N SER A 28 -8.28 4.16 3.93
CA SER A 28 -8.54 5.59 3.71
C SER A 28 -7.29 6.42 3.88
N GLU A 29 -6.41 6.06 4.83
CA GLU A 29 -5.13 6.73 5.00
C GLU A 29 -4.15 6.44 3.87
N LEU A 30 -4.09 5.20 3.38
CA LEU A 30 -3.29 4.86 2.22
C LEU A 30 -3.71 5.67 1.00
N LEU A 31 -5.01 5.76 0.71
CA LEU A 31 -5.51 6.58 -0.38
C LEU A 31 -5.08 8.04 -0.21
N SER A 32 -5.42 8.66 0.93
CA SER A 32 -5.07 10.05 1.19
C SER A 32 -3.57 10.32 1.10
N LYS A 33 -2.72 9.46 1.66
CA LYS A 33 -1.25 9.62 1.62
C LYS A 33 -0.69 9.45 0.21
N ILE A 34 -1.21 8.52 -0.58
CA ILE A 34 -0.78 8.32 -1.97
C ILE A 34 -1.21 9.51 -2.84
N GLU A 35 -2.47 9.93 -2.74
CA GLU A 35 -3.00 11.09 -3.48
C GLU A 35 -2.29 12.39 -3.09
N ALA A 36 -1.97 12.57 -1.80
CA ALA A 36 -1.19 13.72 -1.32
C ALA A 36 0.27 13.67 -1.78
N SER A 37 0.82 12.49 -2.05
CA SER A 37 2.21 12.35 -2.52
C SER A 37 2.38 12.74 -3.98
N ASP A 38 1.40 12.45 -4.83
CA ASP A 38 1.45 12.82 -6.25
C ASP A 38 0.02 13.08 -6.77
N SER A 39 -0.27 14.36 -7.01
CA SER A 39 -1.58 14.79 -7.52
C SER A 39 -1.85 14.34 -8.96
N SER A 40 -0.88 13.73 -9.65
CA SER A 40 -1.10 13.08 -10.94
C SER A 40 -1.82 11.74 -10.80
N PHE A 41 -1.85 11.15 -9.60
CA PHE A 41 -2.54 9.90 -9.36
C PHE A 41 -4.05 10.09 -9.35
N HIS A 42 -4.73 9.37 -10.25
CA HIS A 42 -6.17 9.42 -10.31
C HIS A 42 -6.79 8.58 -9.19
N PRO A 43 -7.77 9.08 -8.42
CA PRO A 43 -8.35 8.40 -7.26
C PRO A 43 -8.85 6.99 -7.56
N LYS A 44 -9.48 6.78 -8.73
CA LYS A 44 -9.93 5.45 -9.15
C LYS A 44 -8.78 4.47 -9.37
N THR A 45 -7.65 4.95 -9.89
CA THR A 45 -6.46 4.14 -10.11
C THR A 45 -5.79 3.78 -8.78
N VAL A 46 -5.69 4.73 -7.86
CA VAL A 46 -5.16 4.47 -6.50
C VAL A 46 -6.03 3.43 -5.80
N ASN A 47 -7.35 3.65 -5.79
CA ASN A 47 -8.32 2.73 -5.20
C ASN A 47 -8.19 1.31 -5.81
N GLY A 48 -8.18 1.19 -7.13
CA GLY A 48 -8.00 -0.10 -7.80
C GLY A 48 -6.66 -0.77 -7.50
N CYS A 49 -5.57 -0.01 -7.36
CA CYS A 49 -4.26 -0.55 -7.01
C CYS A 49 -4.21 -1.04 -5.56
N VAL A 50 -4.75 -0.26 -4.62
CA VAL A 50 -4.81 -0.61 -3.19
C VAL A 50 -5.72 -1.81 -2.96
N TRP A 51 -6.88 -1.88 -3.65
CA TRP A 51 -7.78 -3.03 -3.56
C TRP A 51 -7.10 -4.32 -4.03
N LYS A 52 -6.42 -4.29 -5.19
CA LYS A 52 -5.67 -5.43 -5.75
C LYS A 52 -4.32 -5.65 -5.08
N LEU A 53 -3.91 -4.84 -4.11
CA LEU A 53 -2.56 -4.89 -3.53
C LEU A 53 -2.27 -6.25 -2.90
N VAL A 54 -3.22 -6.79 -2.13
CA VAL A 54 -3.11 -8.11 -1.50
C VAL A 54 -3.20 -9.26 -2.50
N GLU A 55 -3.95 -9.09 -3.59
CA GLU A 55 -4.04 -10.09 -4.65
C GLU A 55 -2.76 -10.14 -5.49
N ARG A 56 -2.14 -8.98 -5.73
CA ARG A 56 -0.91 -8.86 -6.52
C ARG A 56 0.34 -9.18 -5.73
N PHE A 57 0.32 -8.95 -4.42
CA PHE A 57 1.46 -9.16 -3.54
C PHE A 57 1.07 -9.90 -2.26
N PRO A 58 0.47 -11.11 -2.36
CA PRO A 58 0.07 -11.89 -1.20
C PRO A 58 1.26 -12.29 -0.33
N ASP A 59 2.46 -12.43 -0.92
CA ASP A 59 3.71 -12.74 -0.22
C ASP A 59 4.36 -11.53 0.47
N LYS A 60 3.87 -10.31 0.23
CA LYS A 60 4.42 -9.08 0.83
C LYS A 60 3.45 -8.36 1.74
N VAL A 61 2.16 -8.32 1.40
CA VAL A 61 1.14 -7.55 2.11
C VAL A 61 0.04 -8.49 2.57
N TYR A 62 -0.41 -8.30 3.80
CA TYR A 62 -1.58 -8.98 4.34
C TYR A 62 -2.50 -7.99 5.05
N LYS A 63 -3.73 -8.44 5.35
CA LYS A 63 -4.73 -7.63 6.04
C LYS A 63 -4.99 -8.20 7.44
N PRO A 64 -4.37 -7.65 8.50
CA PRO A 64 -4.65 -8.09 9.86
C PRO A 64 -6.09 -7.80 10.30
N SER A 65 -6.70 -6.71 9.80
CA SER A 65 -8.07 -6.29 10.11
C SER A 65 -8.78 -5.75 8.87
N LYS A 66 -10.11 -5.60 8.95
CA LYS A 66 -10.92 -5.05 7.84
C LYS A 66 -10.44 -3.63 7.51
N GLY A 67 -9.88 -3.47 6.31
CA GLY A 67 -9.39 -2.19 5.82
C GLY A 67 -8.01 -1.78 6.34
N LEU A 68 -7.31 -2.62 7.12
CA LEU A 68 -5.94 -2.37 7.55
C LEU A 68 -4.98 -3.20 6.69
N PHE A 69 -3.96 -2.56 6.13
CA PHE A 69 -2.93 -3.20 5.31
C PHE A 69 -1.58 -3.14 6.02
N ARG A 70 -0.84 -4.24 6.01
CA ARG A 70 0.46 -4.34 6.69
C ARG A 70 1.41 -5.23 5.91
N LEU A 71 2.71 -4.94 5.99
CA LEU A 71 3.73 -5.81 5.40
C LEU A 71 3.93 -7.07 6.24
N LEU A 72 4.07 -8.20 5.56
CA LEU A 72 4.34 -9.49 6.17
C LEU A 72 5.65 -9.50 6.97
N LYS A 73 6.67 -8.74 6.54
CA LYS A 73 7.93 -8.58 7.28
C LYS A 73 7.75 -8.03 8.69
N TYR A 74 6.67 -7.28 8.95
CA TYR A 74 6.35 -6.73 10.27
C TYR A 74 5.39 -7.61 11.08
N LYS A 75 4.78 -8.63 10.47
CA LYS A 75 3.87 -9.58 11.14
C LYS A 75 4.54 -10.24 12.35
N SER A 76 5.82 -10.61 12.24
CA SER A 76 6.57 -11.26 13.32
C SER A 76 7.00 -10.32 14.45
N LYS A 77 7.04 -9.00 14.21
CA LYS A 77 7.42 -8.01 15.23
C LYS A 77 6.25 -7.62 16.15
N SER A 78 5.04 -8.10 15.88
CA SER A 78 3.85 -7.86 16.70
C SER A 78 3.75 -8.88 17.84
N LYS A 79 4.82 -9.03 18.62
CA LYS A 79 4.81 -9.68 19.94
C LYS A 79 5.74 -8.94 20.87
N LYS A 80 5.20 -7.98 21.61
CA LYS A 80 5.50 -7.81 23.03
C LYS A 80 4.34 -7.11 23.71
#